data_AF-A0A0J1FR00-F1
#
_entry.id   AF-A0A0J1FR00-F1
#
_cell.length_a   1.000
_cell.length_b   1.000
_cell.length_c   1.000
_cell.angle_alpha   90.00
_cell.angle_beta   90.00
_cell.angle_gamma   90.00
#
_symmetry.space_group_name_H-M   'P 1'
#
loop_
_entity.id
_entity.type
_entity.pdbx_description
1 polymer ?
#
loop_
_entity_poly.entity_id
_entity_poly.type
_entity_poly.pdbx_seq_one_letter_code
_entity_poly.pdbx_strand_id
1 'polypeptide(L)'
;MDEISPLLRPAWNYARKNPHIGLAALLFAIGVVALPTKLAIISGALFGAGASLLGAWINELNTRRSRSEEKARNEVDARKYLAAELNRTIERVLYIHSRAIPNFICVSAENGIKPNDLQEDFLPEMPVLYPNAPQFRDLSGDDATALINFYDSLHALDSFVDGWWEREGQLPVNIFNQVLHLSEKSLTLGLVCIERFSLETLYPPQYESWGTLTSRIERSLSFAKEAREHHIARFEAKNGKSGETATSRSTAGRGGPAQRGRPR
;
A
#
# COMPACT_ATOMS: atom_id res chain seq x y z
N MET A 1 7.97 50.01 -27.36
CA MET A 1 6.50 50.03 -27.47
C MET A 1 5.99 48.81 -26.71
N ASP A 2 5.71 48.93 -25.42
CA ASP A 2 5.04 47.88 -24.63
C ASP A 2 4.48 48.51 -23.34
N GLU A 3 3.56 49.47 -23.49
CA GLU A 3 2.71 49.94 -22.39
C GLU A 3 1.31 49.35 -22.57
N ILE A 4 1.19 48.04 -22.35
CA ILE A 4 -0.12 47.45 -22.07
C ILE A 4 -0.40 47.77 -20.60
N SER A 5 -1.40 48.63 -20.37
CA SER A 5 -1.81 49.10 -19.05
C SER A 5 -2.00 47.93 -18.05
N PRO A 6 -1.67 48.11 -16.76
CA PRO A 6 -1.71 47.03 -15.75
C PRO A 6 -3.10 46.37 -15.61
N LEU A 7 -4.16 47.05 -16.06
CA LEU A 7 -5.54 46.54 -16.12
C LEU A 7 -5.79 45.52 -17.24
N LEU A 8 -4.99 45.51 -18.31
CA LEU A 8 -5.17 44.63 -19.48
C LEU A 8 -4.33 43.35 -19.41
N ARG A 9 -3.33 43.27 -18.52
CA ARG A 9 -2.49 42.07 -18.34
C ARG A 9 -3.26 40.78 -17.99
N PRO A 10 -4.27 40.79 -17.10
CA PRO A 10 -5.03 39.58 -16.78
C PRO A 10 -5.87 39.10 -17.98
N ALA A 11 -6.51 40.03 -18.69
CA ALA A 11 -7.30 39.73 -19.88
C ALA A 11 -6.44 39.19 -21.03
N TRP A 12 -5.25 39.77 -21.23
CA TRP A 12 -4.27 39.29 -22.20
C TRP A 12 -3.75 37.89 -21.87
N ASN A 13 -3.42 37.63 -20.60
CA ASN A 13 -2.99 36.30 -20.14
C ASN A 13 -4.12 35.27 -20.28
N TYR A 14 -5.38 35.65 -20.04
CA TYR A 14 -6.54 34.80 -20.19
C TYR A 14 -6.84 34.48 -21.66
N ALA A 15 -6.75 35.47 -22.55
CA ALA A 15 -6.89 35.29 -24.00
C ALA A 15 -5.76 34.44 -24.59
N ARG A 16 -4.53 34.58 -24.09
CA ARG A 16 -3.38 33.75 -24.50
C ARG A 16 -3.53 32.29 -24.08
N LYS A 17 -4.18 32.03 -22.94
CA LYS A 17 -4.51 30.67 -22.49
C LYS A 17 -5.74 30.09 -23.21
N ASN A 18 -6.62 30.92 -23.76
CA ASN A 18 -7.86 30.52 -24.43
C ASN A 18 -8.01 31.25 -25.78
N PRO A 19 -7.26 30.82 -26.83
CA PRO A 19 -7.20 31.54 -28.10
C PRO A 19 -8.55 31.68 -28.80
N HIS A 20 -9.46 30.72 -28.61
CA HIS A 20 -10.83 30.77 -29.15
C HIS A 20 -11.67 31.91 -28.58
N ILE A 21 -11.52 32.22 -27.28
CA ILE A 21 -12.23 33.33 -26.62
C ILE A 21 -11.67 34.66 -27.10
N GLY A 22 -10.33 34.77 -27.19
CA GLY A 22 -9.68 35.98 -27.69
C GLY A 22 -10.06 36.31 -29.13
N LEU A 23 -10.08 35.29 -29.99
CA LEU A 23 -10.47 35.44 -31.39
C LEU A 23 -11.97 35.74 -31.54
N ALA A 24 -12.83 35.08 -30.77
CA ALA A 24 -14.27 35.37 -30.78
C ALA A 24 -14.55 36.81 -30.31
N ALA A 25 -13.96 37.25 -29.19
CA ALA A 25 -14.13 38.61 -28.68
C ALA A 25 -13.67 39.67 -29.70
N LEU A 26 -12.57 39.40 -30.43
CA LEU A 26 -12.09 40.26 -31.50
C LEU A 26 -13.10 40.32 -32.67
N LEU A 27 -13.65 39.18 -33.09
CA LEU A 27 -14.65 39.12 -34.18
C LEU A 27 -15.95 39.83 -33.79
N PHE A 28 -16.41 39.68 -32.55
CA PHE A 28 -17.56 40.42 -32.02
C PHE A 28 -17.27 41.92 -31.97
N ALA A 29 -16.09 42.34 -31.52
CA ALA A 29 -15.71 43.77 -31.47
C ALA A 29 -15.65 44.40 -32.87
N ILE A 30 -15.03 43.73 -33.85
CA ILE A 30 -14.98 44.19 -35.25
C ILE A 30 -16.40 44.19 -35.86
N GLY A 31 -17.20 43.17 -35.55
CA GLY A 31 -18.60 43.07 -35.98
C GLY A 31 -19.45 44.26 -35.51
N VAL A 32 -19.30 44.69 -34.25
CA VAL A 32 -19.99 45.85 -33.67
C VAL A 32 -19.57 47.16 -34.35
N VAL A 33 -18.27 47.34 -34.64
CA VAL A 33 -17.77 48.54 -35.35
C VAL A 33 -18.23 48.60 -36.80
N ALA A 34 -18.36 47.44 -37.47
CA ALA A 34 -18.82 47.36 -38.86
C ALA A 34 -20.35 47.53 -39.01
N LEU A 35 -21.12 47.29 -37.95
CA LEU A 35 -22.59 47.28 -37.92
C LEU A 35 -23.25 48.59 -38.39
N PRO A 36 -22.82 49.80 -37.97
CA PRO A 36 -23.42 51.07 -38.42
C PRO A 36 -22.97 51.51 -39.84
N THR A 37 -22.10 50.74 -40.50
CA THR A 37 -21.59 51.07 -41.84
C THR A 37 -22.38 50.36 -42.95
N LYS A 38 -22.10 50.66 -44.23
CA LYS A 38 -22.71 49.96 -45.38
C LYS A 38 -22.28 48.47 -45.52
N LEU A 39 -21.59 47.91 -44.52
CA LEU A 39 -21.02 46.56 -44.52
C LEU A 39 -21.78 45.59 -43.60
N ALA A 40 -23.11 45.72 -43.51
CA ALA A 40 -23.96 44.89 -42.64
C ALA A 40 -23.79 43.37 -42.88
N ILE A 41 -23.56 42.96 -44.14
CA ILE A 41 -23.29 41.56 -44.50
C ILE A 41 -22.00 41.03 -43.83
N ILE A 42 -20.96 41.86 -43.77
CA ILE A 42 -19.67 41.51 -43.15
C ILE A 42 -19.84 41.43 -41.63
N SER A 43 -20.59 42.35 -41.02
CA SER A 43 -20.91 42.32 -39.60
C SER A 43 -21.63 41.02 -39.20
N GLY A 44 -22.63 40.60 -39.97
CA GLY A 44 -23.33 39.32 -39.76
C GLY A 44 -22.40 38.09 -39.85
N ALA A 45 -21.49 38.07 -40.84
CA ALA A 45 -20.50 37.00 -40.97
C ALA A 45 -19.51 36.94 -39.80
N LEU A 46 -19.06 38.10 -39.30
CA LEU A 46 -18.17 38.20 -38.15
C LEU A 46 -18.83 37.71 -36.86
N PHE A 47 -20.10 38.08 -36.62
CA PHE A 47 -20.86 37.55 -35.49
C PHE A 47 -21.11 36.05 -35.60
N GLY A 48 -21.44 35.53 -36.79
CA GLY A 48 -21.61 34.09 -37.02
C GLY A 48 -20.33 33.30 -36.75
N ALA A 49 -19.17 33.81 -37.21
CA ALA A 49 -17.87 33.20 -36.95
C ALA A 49 -17.49 33.26 -35.45
N GLY A 50 -17.73 34.41 -34.80
CA GLY A 50 -17.51 34.58 -33.37
C GLY A 50 -18.38 33.63 -32.53
N ALA A 51 -19.68 33.52 -32.86
CA ALA A 51 -20.61 32.60 -32.20
C ALA A 51 -20.20 31.12 -32.40
N SER A 52 -19.73 30.75 -33.59
CA SER A 52 -19.25 29.39 -33.89
C SER A 52 -18.01 29.04 -33.06
N LEU A 53 -17.07 29.97 -32.90
CA LEU A 53 -15.88 29.79 -32.06
C LEU A 53 -16.23 29.66 -30.57
N LEU A 54 -17.18 30.46 -30.07
CA LEU A 54 -17.68 30.31 -28.70
C LEU A 54 -18.41 28.98 -28.51
N GLY A 55 -19.23 28.57 -29.47
CA GLY A 55 -19.92 27.27 -29.45
C GLY A 55 -18.93 26.10 -29.41
N ALA A 56 -17.88 26.15 -30.24
CA ALA A 56 -16.81 25.15 -30.24
C ALA A 56 -16.07 25.10 -28.89
N TRP A 57 -15.74 26.26 -28.31
CA TRP A 57 -15.07 26.34 -27.02
C TRP A 57 -15.95 25.83 -25.86
N ILE A 58 -17.24 26.17 -25.84
CA ILE A 58 -18.19 25.64 -24.85
C ILE A 58 -18.30 24.12 -24.98
N ASN A 59 -18.38 23.60 -26.20
CA ASN A 59 -18.42 22.16 -26.43
C ASN A 59 -17.13 21.46 -25.96
N GLU A 60 -15.98 22.07 -26.21
CA GLU A 60 -14.70 21.55 -25.73
C GLU A 60 -14.61 21.57 -24.19
N LEU A 61 -15.06 22.65 -23.54
CA LEU A 61 -15.13 22.70 -22.08
C LEU A 61 -16.06 21.62 -21.50
N ASN A 62 -17.25 21.47 -22.08
CA ASN A 62 -18.21 20.45 -21.66
C ASN A 62 -17.64 19.04 -21.88
N THR A 63 -16.94 18.81 -22.99
CA THR A 63 -16.28 17.54 -23.28
C THR A 63 -15.16 17.26 -22.29
N ARG A 64 -14.31 18.24 -21.99
CA ARG A 64 -13.22 18.12 -21.00
C ARG A 64 -13.77 17.82 -19.61
N ARG A 65 -14.81 18.55 -19.20
CA ARG A 65 -15.51 18.33 -17.93
C ARG A 65 -16.12 16.93 -17.87
N SER A 66 -16.88 16.53 -18.88
CA SER A 66 -17.49 15.21 -18.96
C SER A 66 -16.45 14.09 -18.87
N ARG A 67 -15.33 14.20 -19.59
CA ARG A 67 -14.23 13.22 -19.52
C ARG A 67 -13.59 13.15 -18.13
N SER A 68 -13.43 14.29 -17.46
CA SER A 68 -12.88 14.30 -16.09
C SER A 68 -13.83 13.67 -15.07
N GLU A 69 -15.14 13.93 -15.20
CA GLU A 69 -16.16 13.32 -14.35
C GLU A 69 -16.30 11.82 -14.61
N GLU A 70 -16.23 11.39 -15.87
CA GLU A 70 -16.22 9.99 -16.26
C GLU A 70 -14.99 9.26 -15.73
N LYS A 71 -13.80 9.84 -15.86
CA LYS A 71 -12.57 9.28 -15.28
C LYS A 71 -12.68 9.11 -13.77
N ALA A 72 -13.18 10.12 -13.07
CA ALA A 72 -13.37 10.06 -11.62
C ALA A 72 -14.40 8.99 -11.21
N ARG A 73 -15.47 8.81 -11.99
CA ARG A 73 -16.43 7.72 -11.77
C ARG A 73 -15.78 6.35 -11.97
N ASN A 74 -15.06 6.17 -13.09
CA ASN A 74 -14.38 4.92 -13.40
C ASN A 74 -13.34 4.56 -12.32
N GLU A 75 -12.58 5.53 -11.81
CA GLU A 75 -11.63 5.34 -10.69
C GLU A 75 -12.33 4.86 -9.41
N VAL A 76 -13.50 5.41 -9.08
CA VAL A 76 -14.29 4.97 -7.90
C VAL A 76 -14.83 3.56 -8.10
N ASP A 77 -15.37 3.26 -9.29
CA ASP A 77 -15.94 1.96 -9.60
C ASP A 77 -14.85 0.87 -9.66
N ALA A 78 -13.67 1.20 -10.17
CA ALA A 78 -12.51 0.33 -10.16
C ALA A 78 -12.06 -0.05 -8.74
N ARG A 79 -12.00 0.92 -7.83
CA ARG A 79 -11.70 0.66 -6.42
C ARG A 79 -12.71 -0.29 -5.80
N LYS A 80 -14.01 -0.05 -6.00
CA LYS A 80 -15.08 -0.93 -5.48
C LYS A 80 -15.01 -2.34 -6.07
N TYR A 81 -14.68 -2.45 -7.36
CA TYR A 81 -14.59 -3.73 -8.05
C TYR A 81 -13.48 -4.63 -7.46
N LEU A 82 -12.32 -4.05 -7.17
CA LEU A 82 -11.16 -4.77 -6.62
C LEU A 82 -11.23 -4.95 -5.09
N ALA A 83 -12.08 -4.18 -4.41
CA ALA A 83 -12.16 -4.16 -2.95
C ALA A 83 -12.48 -5.52 -2.33
N ALA A 84 -13.33 -6.34 -2.97
CA ALA A 84 -13.70 -7.66 -2.46
C ALA A 84 -12.50 -8.62 -2.37
N GLU A 85 -11.73 -8.71 -3.46
CA GLU A 85 -10.54 -9.54 -3.54
C GLU A 85 -9.47 -9.04 -2.57
N LEU A 86 -9.26 -7.72 -2.53
CA LEU A 86 -8.30 -7.10 -1.64
C LEU A 86 -8.64 -7.36 -0.16
N ASN A 87 -9.91 -7.24 0.22
CA ASN A 87 -10.35 -7.54 1.59
C ASN A 87 -10.11 -9.01 1.95
N ARG A 88 -10.46 -9.95 1.05
CA ARG A 88 -10.28 -11.38 1.26
C ARG A 88 -8.81 -11.77 1.41
N THR A 89 -7.95 -11.22 0.55
CA THR A 89 -6.50 -11.49 0.57
C THR A 89 -5.83 -10.88 1.81
N ILE A 90 -6.20 -9.67 2.24
CA ILE A 90 -5.67 -9.07 3.48
C ILE A 90 -6.12 -9.86 4.71
N GLU A 91 -7.40 -10.25 4.81
CA GLU A 91 -7.91 -11.10 5.89
C GLU A 91 -7.17 -12.44 5.96
N ARG A 92 -6.84 -13.02 4.80
CA ARG A 92 -6.05 -14.25 4.72
C ARG A 92 -4.63 -14.04 5.27
N VAL A 93 -3.95 -12.96 4.90
CA VAL A 93 -2.62 -12.64 5.47
C VAL A 93 -2.70 -12.41 6.97
N LEU A 94 -3.75 -11.73 7.45
CA LEU A 94 -3.96 -11.51 8.88
C LEU A 94 -4.14 -12.83 9.62
N TYR A 95 -4.88 -13.78 9.04
CA TYR A 95 -5.00 -15.13 9.57
C TYR A 95 -3.62 -15.82 9.66
N ILE A 96 -2.86 -15.82 8.57
CA ILE A 96 -1.51 -16.42 8.50
C ILE A 96 -0.59 -15.84 9.59
N HIS A 97 -0.53 -14.50 9.68
CA HIS A 97 0.28 -13.81 10.68
C HIS A 97 -0.15 -14.19 12.10
N SER A 98 -1.47 -14.22 12.36
CA SER A 98 -2.03 -14.57 13.67
C SER A 98 -1.79 -16.03 14.06
N ARG A 99 -1.68 -16.96 13.10
CA ARG A 99 -1.26 -18.36 13.33
C ARG A 99 0.25 -18.51 13.53
N ALA A 100 1.04 -17.70 12.82
CA ALA A 100 2.50 -17.74 12.92
C ALA A 100 3.01 -17.30 14.30
N ILE A 101 2.33 -16.37 14.98
CA ILE A 101 2.70 -15.88 16.32
C ILE A 101 2.77 -17.03 17.36
N PRO A 102 1.68 -17.78 17.65
CA PRO A 102 1.73 -18.86 18.63
C PRO A 102 2.72 -19.96 18.22
N ASN A 103 2.85 -20.25 16.92
CA ASN A 103 3.83 -21.24 16.46
C ASN A 103 5.27 -20.80 16.72
N PHE A 104 5.58 -19.53 16.44
CA PHE A 104 6.87 -18.93 16.78
C PHE A 104 7.13 -18.97 18.30
N ILE A 105 6.13 -18.66 19.12
CA ILE A 105 6.26 -18.72 20.59
C ILE A 105 6.55 -20.15 21.06
N CYS A 106 5.79 -21.15 20.58
CA CYS A 106 5.96 -22.55 20.95
C CYS A 106 7.37 -23.05 20.61
N VAL A 107 7.82 -22.84 19.36
CA VAL A 107 9.16 -23.30 18.95
C VAL A 107 10.27 -22.49 19.62
N SER A 108 10.03 -21.21 19.92
CA SER A 108 11.00 -20.36 20.63
C SER A 108 11.14 -20.74 22.11
N ALA A 109 10.10 -21.28 22.75
CA ALA A 109 10.14 -21.58 24.17
C ALA A 109 10.88 -22.89 24.49
N GLU A 110 11.23 -23.70 23.48
CA GLU A 110 11.88 -25.01 23.63
C GLU A 110 11.12 -25.95 24.61
N ASN A 111 9.82 -25.74 24.80
CA ASN A 111 9.00 -26.45 25.80
C ASN A 111 8.50 -27.83 25.34
N GLY A 112 8.95 -28.31 24.17
CA GLY A 112 8.55 -29.58 23.58
C GLY A 112 7.17 -29.58 22.92
N ILE A 113 6.43 -28.46 22.94
CA ILE A 113 5.14 -28.33 22.25
C ILE A 113 5.41 -28.07 20.77
N LYS A 114 5.03 -29.02 19.92
CA LYS A 114 5.13 -28.87 18.47
C LYS A 114 3.88 -28.17 17.90
N PRO A 115 4.06 -27.19 17.00
CA PRO A 115 2.97 -26.71 16.16
C PRO A 115 2.27 -27.85 15.42
N ASN A 116 0.94 -27.75 15.28
CA ASN A 116 0.11 -28.72 14.55
C ASN A 116 -0.51 -28.13 13.28
N ASP A 117 -0.13 -26.90 12.91
CA ASP A 117 -0.59 -26.27 11.67
C ASP A 117 0.06 -26.92 10.45
N LEU A 118 -0.68 -26.92 9.35
CA LEU A 118 -0.29 -27.47 8.05
C LEU A 118 0.27 -26.38 7.13
N GLN A 119 0.91 -26.77 6.03
CA GLN A 119 1.45 -25.82 5.04
C GLN A 119 0.37 -24.90 4.52
N GLU A 120 -0.78 -25.52 4.23
CA GLU A 120 -1.96 -24.89 3.68
C GLU A 120 -2.49 -23.77 4.58
N ASP A 121 -2.18 -23.78 5.89
CA ASP A 121 -2.58 -22.70 6.81
C ASP A 121 -1.75 -21.42 6.62
N PHE A 122 -0.59 -21.52 5.97
CA PHE A 122 0.34 -20.41 5.74
C PHE A 122 0.36 -19.90 4.29
N LEU A 123 -0.36 -20.55 3.38
CA LEU A 123 -0.44 -20.11 1.98
C LEU A 123 -1.35 -18.89 1.84
N PRO A 124 -0.88 -17.78 1.23
CA PRO A 124 -1.72 -16.64 0.94
C PRO A 124 -2.74 -16.97 -0.15
N GLU A 125 -3.81 -16.20 -0.19
CA GLU A 125 -4.72 -16.23 -1.32
C GLU A 125 -4.19 -15.30 -2.41
N MET A 126 -3.96 -15.85 -3.61
CA MET A 126 -3.47 -15.06 -4.73
C MET A 126 -4.61 -14.29 -5.42
N PRO A 127 -4.33 -13.09 -5.95
CA PRO A 127 -5.32 -12.32 -6.69
C PRO A 127 -5.67 -13.04 -8.00
N VAL A 128 -6.95 -13.00 -8.35
CA VAL A 128 -7.50 -13.57 -9.59
C VAL A 128 -7.81 -12.46 -10.60
N LEU A 129 -8.15 -11.27 -10.12
CA LEU A 129 -8.49 -10.12 -10.95
C LEU A 129 -7.24 -9.42 -11.50
N TYR A 130 -6.21 -9.22 -10.68
CA TYR A 130 -4.96 -8.60 -11.13
C TYR A 130 -4.07 -9.57 -11.92
N PRO A 131 -3.36 -9.12 -12.98
CA PRO A 131 -3.37 -7.79 -13.60
C PRO A 131 -4.40 -7.63 -14.73
N ASN A 132 -5.22 -8.64 -14.97
CA ASN A 132 -6.00 -8.78 -16.21
C ASN A 132 -7.36 -8.06 -16.18
N ALA A 133 -7.86 -7.70 -15.00
CA ALA A 133 -9.12 -6.98 -14.84
C ALA A 133 -9.05 -5.61 -15.55
N PRO A 134 -9.99 -5.28 -16.45
CA PRO A 134 -10.01 -3.99 -17.13
C PRO A 134 -10.00 -2.80 -16.16
N GLN A 135 -10.68 -2.95 -15.02
CA GLN A 135 -10.81 -1.96 -13.95
C GLN A 135 -9.46 -1.57 -13.35
N PHE A 136 -8.44 -2.43 -13.42
CA PHE A 136 -7.09 -2.07 -12.98
C PHE A 136 -6.53 -0.87 -13.75
N ARG A 137 -6.87 -0.74 -15.04
CA ARG A 137 -6.42 0.37 -15.90
C ARG A 137 -7.06 1.71 -15.53
N ASP A 138 -8.21 1.65 -14.86
CA ASP A 138 -8.96 2.81 -14.43
C ASP A 138 -8.54 3.30 -13.04
N LEU A 139 -7.61 2.60 -12.36
CA LEU A 139 -7.08 3.06 -11.07
C LEU A 139 -6.19 4.30 -11.24
N SER A 140 -6.13 5.12 -10.19
CA SER A 140 -5.09 6.14 -10.08
C SER A 140 -3.70 5.48 -9.98
N GLY A 141 -2.65 6.19 -10.40
CA GLY A 141 -1.29 5.64 -10.37
C GLY A 141 -0.84 5.22 -8.97
N ASP A 142 -1.25 5.97 -7.95
CA ASP A 142 -0.94 5.66 -6.55
C ASP A 142 -1.73 4.44 -6.04
N ASP A 143 -3.01 4.30 -6.40
CA ASP A 143 -3.83 3.14 -6.02
C ASP A 143 -3.32 1.86 -6.69
N ALA A 144 -2.95 1.95 -7.98
CA ALA A 144 -2.34 0.86 -8.71
C ALA A 144 -1.01 0.44 -8.07
N THR A 145 -0.16 1.40 -7.70
CA THR A 145 1.12 1.13 -7.04
C THR A 145 0.93 0.45 -5.68
N ALA A 146 -0.01 0.93 -4.87
CA ALA A 146 -0.33 0.31 -3.58
C ALA A 146 -0.78 -1.15 -3.76
N LEU A 147 -1.67 -1.40 -4.72
CA LEU A 147 -2.17 -2.74 -5.03
C LEU A 147 -1.05 -3.68 -5.50
N ILE A 148 -0.20 -3.21 -6.43
CA ILE A 148 0.95 -3.97 -6.94
C ILE A 148 1.88 -4.36 -5.78
N ASN A 149 2.29 -3.39 -4.97
CA ASN A 149 3.21 -3.65 -3.86
C ASN A 149 2.65 -4.69 -2.88
N PHE A 150 1.36 -4.59 -2.56
CA PHE A 150 0.70 -5.58 -1.71
C PHE A 150 0.69 -6.97 -2.36
N TYR A 151 0.27 -7.10 -3.61
CA TYR A 151 0.23 -8.41 -4.30
C TYR A 151 1.63 -9.02 -4.52
N ASP A 152 2.64 -8.22 -4.82
CA ASP A 152 4.04 -8.68 -4.89
C ASP A 152 4.53 -9.22 -3.55
N SER A 153 4.08 -8.64 -2.43
CA SER A 153 4.41 -9.15 -1.11
C SER A 153 3.78 -10.51 -0.80
N LEU A 154 2.60 -10.80 -1.38
CA LEU A 154 1.98 -12.13 -1.29
C LEU A 154 2.82 -13.19 -2.00
N HIS A 155 3.34 -12.89 -3.19
CA HIS A 155 4.23 -13.80 -3.92
C HIS A 155 5.49 -14.14 -3.11
N ALA A 156 6.06 -13.18 -2.37
CA ALA A 156 7.22 -13.44 -1.53
C ALA A 156 6.88 -14.38 -0.36
N LEU A 157 5.70 -14.23 0.24
CA LEU A 157 5.20 -15.12 1.30
C LEU A 157 4.91 -16.52 0.76
N ASP A 158 4.20 -16.62 -0.35
CA ASP A 158 3.86 -17.86 -1.06
C ASP A 158 5.12 -18.66 -1.43
N SER A 159 6.03 -18.02 -2.16
CA SER A 159 7.31 -18.64 -2.59
C SER A 159 8.15 -19.12 -1.41
N PHE A 160 8.09 -18.40 -0.28
CA PHE A 160 8.74 -18.84 0.94
C PHE A 160 8.08 -20.12 1.45
N VAL A 161 6.76 -20.10 1.70
CA VAL A 161 5.98 -21.23 2.24
C VAL A 161 6.15 -22.50 1.42
N ASP A 162 6.05 -22.40 0.10
CA ASP A 162 6.31 -23.52 -0.80
C ASP A 162 7.75 -24.01 -0.76
N GLY A 163 8.71 -23.09 -0.65
CA GLY A 163 10.13 -23.41 -0.69
C GLY A 163 10.72 -24.00 0.59
N TRP A 164 10.10 -23.76 1.76
CA TRP A 164 10.63 -24.22 3.05
C TRP A 164 9.93 -25.43 3.65
N TRP A 165 8.67 -25.68 3.31
CA TRP A 165 7.93 -26.80 3.89
C TRP A 165 8.69 -28.12 3.63
N GLU A 166 8.91 -28.90 4.69
CA GLU A 166 9.68 -30.17 4.67
C GLU A 166 11.17 -30.10 4.28
N ARG A 167 11.78 -28.91 4.18
CA ARG A 167 13.23 -28.79 3.91
C ARG A 167 14.06 -29.27 5.10
N GLU A 168 14.93 -30.26 4.89
CA GLU A 168 15.84 -30.79 5.91
C GLU A 168 16.80 -29.71 6.46
N GLY A 169 17.06 -29.76 7.77
CA GLY A 169 18.05 -28.91 8.44
C GLY A 169 17.57 -27.50 8.84
N GLN A 170 16.31 -27.13 8.55
CA GLN A 170 15.75 -25.85 8.99
C GLN A 170 15.28 -25.91 10.45
N LEU A 171 15.61 -24.87 11.21
CA LEU A 171 15.10 -24.70 12.57
C LEU A 171 13.67 -24.14 12.50
N PRO A 172 12.68 -24.77 13.15
CA PRO A 172 11.29 -24.28 13.17
C PRO A 172 11.15 -22.81 13.60
N VAL A 173 12.02 -22.34 14.50
CA VAL A 173 12.03 -20.94 14.94
C VAL A 173 12.36 -19.96 13.80
N ASN A 174 13.28 -20.31 12.92
CA ASN A 174 13.65 -19.46 11.78
C ASN A 174 12.53 -19.41 10.75
N ILE A 175 11.87 -20.55 10.53
CA ILE A 175 10.71 -20.67 9.66
C ILE A 175 9.61 -19.72 10.12
N PHE A 176 9.11 -19.86 11.36
CA PHE A 176 7.99 -19.06 11.82
C PHE A 176 8.36 -17.59 12.00
N ASN A 177 9.62 -17.27 12.32
CA ASN A 177 10.11 -15.89 12.32
C ASN A 177 10.07 -15.26 10.91
N GLN A 178 10.45 -16.02 9.88
CA GLN A 178 10.41 -15.53 8.50
C GLN A 178 8.97 -15.41 7.97
N VAL A 179 8.08 -16.35 8.31
CA VAL A 179 6.64 -16.23 8.03
C VAL A 179 6.09 -14.95 8.68
N LEU A 180 6.41 -14.70 9.95
CA LEU A 180 6.02 -13.46 10.64
C LEU A 180 6.54 -12.23 9.90
N HIS A 181 7.81 -12.20 9.52
CA HIS A 181 8.38 -11.06 8.81
C HIS A 181 7.71 -10.78 7.46
N LEU A 182 7.46 -11.81 6.65
CA LEU A 182 6.84 -11.66 5.33
C LEU A 182 5.36 -11.29 5.42
N SER A 183 4.63 -11.90 6.36
CA SER A 183 3.22 -11.55 6.60
C SER A 183 3.07 -10.17 7.24
N GLU A 184 3.97 -9.75 8.14
CA GLU A 184 4.02 -8.38 8.69
C GLU A 184 4.24 -7.32 7.59
N LYS A 185 5.18 -7.58 6.67
CA LYS A 185 5.39 -6.71 5.50
C LYS A 185 4.12 -6.61 4.66
N SER A 186 3.49 -7.75 4.40
CA SER A 186 2.25 -7.82 3.62
C SER A 186 1.11 -7.08 4.30
N LEU A 187 0.95 -7.21 5.62
CA LEU A 187 -0.05 -6.49 6.40
C LEU A 187 0.20 -4.99 6.43
N THR A 188 1.46 -4.55 6.53
CA THR A 188 1.82 -3.13 6.49
C THR A 188 1.43 -2.49 5.16
N LEU A 189 1.64 -3.20 4.05
CA LEU A 189 1.18 -2.78 2.72
C LEU A 189 -0.35 -2.86 2.61
N GLY A 190 -0.95 -3.88 3.23
CA GLY A 190 -2.40 -4.04 3.35
C GLY A 190 -3.10 -2.87 4.05
N LEU A 191 -2.49 -2.28 5.08
CA LEU A 191 -3.01 -1.07 5.75
C LEU A 191 -3.16 0.10 4.78
N VAL A 192 -2.18 0.29 3.89
CA VAL A 192 -2.27 1.32 2.83
C VAL A 192 -3.44 1.01 1.89
N CYS A 193 -3.59 -0.25 1.50
CA CYS A 193 -4.69 -0.69 0.65
C CYS A 193 -6.06 -0.50 1.31
N ILE A 194 -6.19 -0.76 2.61
CA ILE A 194 -7.43 -0.56 3.39
C ILE A 194 -7.89 0.89 3.30
N GLU A 195 -6.99 1.85 3.50
CA GLU A 195 -7.30 3.28 3.44
C GLU A 195 -7.70 3.69 2.01
N ARG A 196 -6.86 3.39 1.03
CA ARG A 196 -7.02 3.87 -0.36
C ARG A 196 -8.27 3.31 -1.05
N PHE A 197 -8.61 2.06 -0.76
CA PHE A 197 -9.79 1.39 -1.29
C PHE A 197 -11.00 1.49 -0.34
N SER A 198 -10.87 2.20 0.78
CA SER A 198 -11.92 2.43 1.77
C SER A 198 -12.59 1.13 2.23
N LEU A 199 -11.79 0.09 2.47
CA LEU A 199 -12.30 -1.27 2.70
C LEU A 199 -13.18 -1.35 3.93
N GLU A 200 -12.88 -0.62 5.00
CA GLU A 200 -13.70 -0.66 6.23
C GLU A 200 -15.07 0.00 6.05
N THR A 201 -15.22 0.89 5.07
CA THR A 201 -16.53 1.45 4.71
C THR A 201 -17.34 0.45 3.86
N LEU A 202 -16.67 -0.28 2.97
CA LEU A 202 -17.31 -1.26 2.08
C LEU A 202 -17.61 -2.59 2.77
N TYR A 203 -16.76 -2.99 3.71
CA TYR A 203 -16.79 -4.24 4.46
C TYR A 203 -16.65 -3.95 5.97
N PRO A 204 -17.67 -3.34 6.60
CA PRO A 204 -17.64 -3.09 8.03
C PRO A 204 -17.64 -4.41 8.81
N PRO A 205 -17.10 -4.41 10.05
CA PRO A 205 -17.13 -5.61 10.88
C PRO A 205 -18.58 -6.04 11.17
N GLN A 206 -18.80 -7.35 11.26
CA GLN A 206 -20.14 -7.91 11.56
C GLN A 206 -20.65 -7.48 12.94
N TYR A 207 -19.74 -7.29 13.89
CA TYR A 207 -20.03 -6.90 15.27
C TYR A 207 -18.99 -5.88 15.74
N GLU A 208 -19.40 -4.92 16.57
CA GLU A 208 -18.50 -3.90 17.11
C GLU A 208 -17.35 -4.51 17.93
N SER A 209 -17.62 -5.58 18.66
CA SER A 209 -16.63 -6.32 19.47
C SER A 209 -15.52 -6.97 18.63
N TRP A 210 -15.76 -7.20 17.34
CA TRP A 210 -14.78 -7.78 16.43
C TRP A 210 -13.65 -6.79 16.10
N GLY A 211 -13.95 -5.48 16.15
CA GLY A 211 -13.05 -4.42 15.73
C GLY A 211 -12.90 -4.33 14.21
N THR A 212 -12.32 -3.22 13.75
CA THR A 212 -12.05 -3.02 12.32
C THR A 212 -10.86 -3.84 11.85
N LEU A 213 -10.73 -4.04 10.53
CA LEU A 213 -9.60 -4.77 9.96
C LEU A 213 -8.26 -4.12 10.33
N THR A 214 -8.17 -2.79 10.30
CA THR A 214 -7.01 -2.02 10.76
C THR A 214 -6.66 -2.35 12.20
N SER A 215 -7.63 -2.24 13.12
CA SER A 215 -7.38 -2.48 14.55
C SER A 215 -6.91 -3.92 14.84
N ARG A 216 -7.41 -4.90 14.07
CA ARG A 216 -7.01 -6.30 14.19
C ARG A 216 -5.60 -6.53 13.66
N ILE A 217 -5.23 -5.89 12.55
CA ILE A 217 -3.87 -5.92 12.01
C ILE A 217 -2.90 -5.31 13.02
N GLU A 218 -3.16 -4.10 13.52
CA GLU A 218 -2.30 -3.41 14.49
C GLU A 218 -2.07 -4.24 15.74
N ARG A 219 -3.13 -4.86 16.28
CA ARG A 219 -3.03 -5.77 17.43
C ARG A 219 -2.19 -7.01 17.11
N SER A 220 -2.35 -7.59 15.92
CA SER A 220 -1.55 -8.75 15.51
C SER A 220 -0.07 -8.37 15.41
N LEU A 221 0.25 -7.20 14.82
CA LEU A 221 1.60 -6.66 14.72
C LEU A 221 2.23 -6.39 16.11
N SER A 222 1.46 -5.84 17.06
CA SER A 222 1.96 -5.64 18.43
C SER A 222 2.29 -6.96 19.12
N PHE A 223 1.44 -7.99 18.98
CA PHE A 223 1.72 -9.31 19.54
C PHE A 223 2.94 -9.99 18.91
N ALA A 224 3.16 -9.84 17.61
CA ALA A 224 4.37 -10.36 16.96
C ALA A 224 5.64 -9.65 17.48
N LYS A 225 5.58 -8.34 17.71
CA LYS A 225 6.66 -7.57 18.31
C LYS A 225 6.98 -8.08 19.72
N GLU A 226 5.98 -8.21 20.58
CA GLU A 226 6.14 -8.74 21.94
C GLU A 226 6.72 -10.16 21.93
N ALA A 227 6.25 -11.03 21.03
CA ALA A 227 6.75 -12.39 20.90
C ALA A 227 8.26 -12.43 20.56
N ARG A 228 8.71 -11.56 19.65
CA ARG A 228 10.13 -11.43 19.28
C ARG A 228 10.97 -10.84 20.41
N GLU A 229 10.47 -9.83 21.12
CA GLU A 229 11.14 -9.26 22.30
C GLU A 229 11.35 -10.33 23.38
N HIS A 230 10.33 -11.14 23.65
CA HIS A 230 10.44 -12.26 24.58
C HIS A 230 11.43 -13.34 24.09
N HIS A 231 11.49 -13.61 22.79
CA HIS A 231 12.49 -14.52 22.22
C HIS A 231 13.92 -14.02 22.46
N ILE A 232 14.18 -12.74 22.18
CA ILE A 232 15.48 -12.10 22.39
C ILE A 232 15.85 -12.14 23.88
N ALA A 233 14.94 -11.75 24.78
CA ALA A 233 15.19 -11.77 26.21
C ALA A 233 15.53 -13.17 26.74
N ARG A 234 14.87 -14.23 26.23
CA ARG A 234 15.21 -15.63 26.56
C ARG A 234 16.60 -16.01 26.07
N PHE A 235 16.94 -15.63 24.84
CA PHE A 235 18.25 -15.90 24.24
C PHE A 235 19.37 -15.23 25.03
N GLU A 236 19.21 -13.95 25.38
CA GLU A 236 20.15 -13.19 26.20
C GLU A 236 20.32 -13.80 27.59
N ALA A 237 19.22 -14.18 28.25
CA ALA A 237 19.27 -14.83 29.56
C ALA A 237 20.00 -16.20 29.53
N LYS A 238 19.84 -16.98 28.45
CA LYS A 238 20.54 -18.27 28.25
C LYS A 238 22.04 -18.06 28.04
N ASN A 239 22.43 -17.02 27.29
CA ASN A 239 23.82 -16.69 27.03
C ASN A 239 24.53 -16.08 28.25
N GLY A 240 23.84 -15.24 29.02
CA GLY A 240 24.37 -14.69 30.28
C GLY A 240 24.68 -15.76 31.33
N LYS A 241 23.79 -16.75 31.50
CA LYS A 241 24.01 -17.90 32.40
C LYS A 241 25.16 -18.81 31.95
N SER A 242 25.40 -18.88 30.64
CA SER A 242 26.49 -19.68 30.07
C SER A 242 27.88 -19.08 30.39
N GLY A 243 27.98 -17.75 30.53
CA GLY A 243 29.21 -17.04 30.93
C GLY A 243 29.57 -17.16 32.41
N GLU A 244 28.58 -17.13 33.31
CA GLU A 244 28.81 -17.32 34.76
C GLU A 244 29.22 -18.75 35.13
N THR A 245 28.69 -19.74 34.40
CA THR A 245 29.03 -21.16 34.61
C THR A 245 30.45 -21.50 34.10
N ALA A 246 30.93 -20.81 33.07
CA ALA A 246 32.31 -20.98 32.57
C ALA A 246 33.36 -20.35 33.51
N THR A 247 33.02 -19.23 34.16
CA THR A 247 33.95 -18.50 35.05
C THR A 247 34.12 -19.21 36.41
N SER A 248 33.10 -19.93 36.88
CA SER A 248 33.15 -20.70 38.14
C SER A 248 33.86 -22.07 38.04
N ARG A 249 34.04 -22.64 36.84
CA ARG A 249 34.87 -23.86 36.63
C ARG A 249 36.36 -23.58 36.50
N SER A 250 36.76 -22.36 36.18
CA SER A 250 38.17 -21.95 36.04
C SER A 250 38.90 -21.84 37.38
N THR A 251 38.19 -21.49 38.47
CA THR A 251 38.77 -21.27 39.80
C THR A 251 38.79 -22.49 40.71
N ALA A 252 38.18 -23.61 40.33
CA ALA A 252 38.13 -24.84 41.14
C ALA A 252 39.27 -25.86 40.85
N GLY A 253 40.17 -25.56 39.93
CA GLY A 253 41.20 -26.50 39.43
C GLY A 253 42.65 -26.15 39.77
N ARG A 254 42.97 -25.77 41.01
CA ARG A 254 44.38 -25.61 41.47
C ARG A 254 44.57 -26.12 42.91
N GLY A 255 44.29 -27.40 43.14
CA GLY A 255 44.67 -28.13 44.35
C GLY A 255 45.49 -29.36 43.99
N GLY A 256 46.78 -29.18 43.72
CA GLY A 256 47.70 -30.29 43.45
C GLY A 256 47.99 -31.10 44.72
N PRO A 257 48.11 -32.44 44.65
CA PRO A 257 48.38 -33.27 45.83
C PRO A 257 49.85 -33.16 46.25
N ALA A 258 50.06 -32.88 47.55
CA ALA A 258 51.36 -32.83 48.19
C ALA A 258 52.00 -34.24 48.26
N GLN A 259 53.17 -34.39 47.65
CA GLN A 259 54.04 -35.55 47.82
C GLN A 259 54.58 -35.60 49.27
N ARG A 260 54.24 -36.65 50.03
CA ARG A 260 54.92 -36.99 51.29
C ARG A 260 56.05 -37.97 51.01
N GLY A 261 57.25 -37.57 51.41
CA GLY A 261 58.48 -38.37 51.31
C GLY A 261 58.48 -39.60 52.22
N ARG A 262 59.22 -40.63 51.77
CA ARG A 262 59.62 -41.80 52.56
C ARG A 262 60.97 -41.53 53.23
N PRO A 263 61.16 -41.83 54.52
CA PRO A 263 62.50 -41.97 55.09
C PRO A 263 63.07 -43.37 54.80
N ARG A 264 64.40 -43.45 54.81
CA ARG A 264 65.22 -44.65 54.64
C ARG A 264 65.14 -45.56 55.86
#